data_AF-A0AAJ0CTI1-F1
#
_entry.id   AF-A0AAJ0CTI1-F1
#
_cell.length_a   1.000
_cell.length_b   1.000
_cell.length_c   1.000
_cell.angle_alpha   90.00
_cell.angle_beta   90.00
_cell.angle_gamma   90.00
#
_symmetry.space_group_name_H-M   'P 1'
#
loop_
_entity.id
_entity.type
_entity.pdbx_description
1 polymer ?
#
loop_
_entity_poly.entity_id
_entity_poly.type
_entity_poly.pdbx_seq_one_letter_code
_entity_poly.pdbx_strand_id
1 'polypeptide(L)'
;MALKELDMPLLTLAPCAVQCLDLTKLHSSPTTLCGSTFSRQDVDSCLMSSCSLLEAFSTRRLIEVFCETPVRNKTAELDRLNLCFGSVTVVIVSTRALFNLFIGAKHGLKIDDWLLLIAAPLGLATIILLTCGLNANGFGKDIWGTDLDSLVSYGIYFYVIEILYLVLMTLAKVALAFFYVGLFPAKNIRRLLFAVILFHVIAGIAFVLKVIFQCTPASYNWNKYSGNPQFHGHCVNINLSSWINGAIGVASDFVLLAIPLSQVKGLNLHWRKKIEATLMFMTGMM
;
A
#
# COMPACT_ATOMS: atom_id res chain seq x y z
N MET A 1 -44.71 7.64 15.81
CA MET A 1 -44.02 8.59 16.69
C MET A 1 -43.90 7.94 18.06
N ALA A 2 -42.91 7.09 18.24
CA ALA A 2 -42.59 6.45 19.52
C ALA A 2 -41.09 6.59 19.69
N LEU A 3 -40.70 7.52 20.56
CA LEU A 3 -39.35 7.69 21.06
C LEU A 3 -38.98 6.39 21.77
N LYS A 4 -38.23 5.53 21.08
CA LYS A 4 -37.45 4.49 21.76
C LYS A 4 -36.29 5.25 22.37
N GLU A 5 -36.25 5.34 23.70
CA GLU A 5 -35.08 5.83 24.41
C GLU A 5 -33.87 5.03 23.92
N LEU A 6 -33.08 5.65 23.05
CA LEU A 6 -31.82 5.12 22.56
C LEU A 6 -30.79 5.51 23.63
N ASP A 7 -30.86 4.86 24.78
CA ASP A 7 -29.68 4.80 25.63
C ASP A 7 -28.66 4.00 24.83
N MET A 8 -27.51 4.61 24.49
CA MET A 8 -26.36 3.83 24.07
C MET A 8 -26.15 2.80 25.18
N PRO A 9 -26.18 1.48 24.92
CA PRO A 9 -26.13 0.50 25.97
C PRO A 9 -24.74 0.54 26.60
N LEU A 10 -24.59 1.39 27.63
CA LEU A 10 -23.41 1.56 28.47
C LEU A 10 -22.93 0.21 29.01
N LEU A 11 -23.86 -0.74 29.17
CA LEU A 11 -23.62 -2.13 29.57
C LEU A 11 -22.81 -2.95 28.54
N THR A 12 -22.72 -2.50 27.29
CA THR A 12 -21.99 -3.17 26.20
C THR A 12 -20.65 -2.50 25.89
N LEU A 13 -20.37 -1.34 26.50
CA LEU A 13 -19.09 -0.66 26.34
C LEU A 13 -18.00 -1.37 27.13
N ALA A 14 -16.81 -1.47 26.53
CA ALA A 14 -15.64 -1.96 27.26
C ALA A 14 -15.35 -1.03 28.45
N PRO A 15 -15.03 -1.54 29.65
CA PRO A 15 -14.75 -0.70 30.82
C PRO A 15 -13.63 0.31 30.56
N CYS A 16 -12.63 -0.07 29.76
CA CYS A 16 -11.52 0.79 29.36
C CYS A 16 -11.95 1.99 28.50
N ALA A 17 -13.08 1.90 27.79
CA ALA A 17 -13.56 2.92 26.87
C ALA A 17 -14.37 4.01 27.58
N VAL A 18 -14.89 3.70 28.78
CA VAL A 18 -15.70 4.61 29.59
C VAL A 18 -14.91 5.88 29.95
N GLN A 19 -13.63 5.77 30.28
CA GLN A 19 -12.77 6.92 30.58
C GLN A 19 -12.44 7.78 29.35
N CYS A 20 -12.56 7.22 28.15
CA CYS A 20 -12.33 7.91 26.89
C CYS A 20 -13.56 8.66 26.39
N LEU A 21 -14.70 8.46 27.07
CA LEU A 21 -15.96 9.07 26.74
C LEU A 21 -16.38 10.01 27.87
N ASP A 22 -16.76 11.22 27.49
CA ASP A 22 -17.33 12.16 28.43
C ASP A 22 -18.75 11.71 28.78
N LEU A 23 -18.88 10.97 29.88
CA LEU A 23 -20.16 10.41 30.36
C LEU A 23 -21.24 11.46 30.57
N THR A 24 -20.86 12.73 30.77
CA THR A 24 -21.81 13.84 30.89
C THR A 24 -22.53 14.12 29.56
N LYS A 25 -21.87 13.84 28.42
CA LYS A 25 -22.42 13.99 27.07
C LYS A 25 -23.25 12.79 26.63
N LEU A 26 -23.04 11.61 27.23
CA LEU A 26 -23.84 10.41 26.97
C LEU A 26 -25.29 10.56 27.45
N HIS A 27 -25.53 11.30 28.54
CA HIS A 27 -26.87 11.55 29.05
C HIS A 27 -27.64 12.64 28.27
N SER A 28 -26.96 13.39 27.40
CA SER A 28 -27.51 14.59 26.77
C SER A 28 -27.74 14.40 25.27
N SER A 29 -28.73 13.61 24.85
CA SER A 29 -29.20 13.50 23.46
C SER A 29 -28.16 12.98 22.42
N PRO A 30 -28.56 12.15 21.43
CA PRO A 30 -27.68 11.66 20.37
C PRO A 30 -26.90 12.77 19.62
N THR A 31 -27.47 13.97 19.55
CA THR A 31 -26.91 15.12 18.83
C THR A 31 -25.61 15.67 19.40
N THR A 32 -25.31 15.48 20.70
CA THR A 32 -24.08 16.01 21.31
C THR A 32 -22.88 15.08 21.14
N LEU A 33 -23.12 13.76 21.15
CA LEU A 33 -22.13 12.73 20.89
C LEU A 33 -21.81 12.60 19.40
N CYS A 34 -22.83 12.74 18.53
CA CYS A 34 -22.69 12.58 17.09
C CYS A 34 -22.41 13.90 16.35
N GLY A 35 -22.36 15.02 17.07
CA GLY A 35 -22.17 16.37 16.55
C GLY A 35 -20.69 16.82 16.47
N SER A 36 -20.47 18.00 15.89
CA SER A 36 -19.13 18.57 15.62
C SER A 36 -18.30 18.90 16.86
N THR A 37 -18.91 18.92 18.05
CA THR A 37 -18.25 19.15 19.33
C THR A 37 -17.54 17.92 19.90
N PHE A 38 -17.80 16.74 19.34
CA PHE A 38 -17.17 15.49 19.75
C PHE A 38 -16.11 15.08 18.71
N SER A 39 -14.84 15.22 19.09
CA SER A 39 -13.72 14.89 18.22
C SER A 39 -13.50 13.38 18.21
N ARG A 40 -13.86 12.76 17.08
CA ARG A 40 -13.58 11.35 16.78
C ARG A 40 -12.10 11.00 16.97
N GLN A 41 -11.19 11.92 16.64
CA GLN A 41 -9.74 11.69 16.72
C GLN A 41 -9.22 11.59 18.16
N ASP A 42 -9.76 12.40 19.07
CA ASP A 42 -9.34 12.40 20.47
C ASP A 42 -9.79 11.11 21.18
N VAL A 43 -11.00 10.66 20.84
CA VAL A 43 -11.56 9.40 21.33
C VAL A 43 -10.76 8.22 20.78
N ASP A 44 -10.44 8.20 19.49
CA ASP A 44 -9.61 7.14 18.89
C ASP A 44 -8.22 7.10 19.54
N SER A 45 -7.62 8.26 19.82
CA SER A 45 -6.31 8.34 20.48
C SER A 45 -6.37 7.78 21.91
N CYS A 46 -7.41 8.08 22.67
CA CYS A 46 -7.61 7.54 24.02
C CYS A 46 -7.93 6.03 24.01
N LEU A 47 -8.77 5.57 23.09
CA LEU A 47 -9.11 4.15 22.97
C LEU A 47 -7.87 3.33 22.63
N MET A 48 -7.03 3.81 21.71
CA MET A 48 -5.79 3.12 21.33
C MET A 48 -4.74 3.14 22.44
N SER A 49 -4.78 4.09 23.39
CA SER A 49 -3.88 4.12 24.53
C SER A 49 -4.36 3.28 25.71
N SER A 50 -5.67 3.12 25.86
CA SER A 50 -6.29 2.65 27.10
C SER A 50 -7.01 1.32 26.98
N CYS A 51 -7.39 0.93 25.76
CA CYS A 51 -8.11 -0.31 25.46
C CYS A 51 -7.26 -1.25 24.60
N SER A 52 -7.61 -2.53 24.61
CA SER A 52 -7.13 -3.44 23.56
C SER A 52 -7.69 -3.02 22.19
N LEU A 53 -7.01 -3.44 21.12
CA LEU A 53 -7.41 -3.10 19.75
C LEU A 53 -8.86 -3.50 19.44
N LEU A 54 -9.30 -4.68 19.91
CA LEU A 54 -10.65 -5.19 19.66
C LEU A 54 -11.71 -4.43 20.47
N GLU A 55 -11.39 -4.04 21.71
CA GLU A 55 -12.26 -3.19 22.54
C GLU A 55 -12.39 -1.79 21.95
N ALA A 56 -11.29 -1.21 21.45
CA ALA A 56 -11.28 0.07 20.76
C ALA A 56 -12.17 0.02 19.51
N PHE A 57 -12.02 -1.01 18.67
CA PHE A 57 -12.85 -1.19 17.47
C PHE A 57 -14.32 -1.45 17.79
N SER A 58 -14.61 -2.29 18.78
CA SER A 58 -15.98 -2.60 19.20
C SER A 58 -16.68 -1.36 19.74
N THR A 59 -15.99 -0.58 20.57
CA THR A 59 -16.48 0.71 21.06
C THR A 59 -16.75 1.66 19.90
N ARG A 60 -15.81 1.76 18.94
CA ARG A 60 -15.99 2.63 17.78
C ARG A 60 -17.18 2.22 16.93
N ARG A 61 -17.41 0.93 16.73
CA ARG A 61 -18.57 0.39 16.02
C ARG A 61 -19.87 0.75 16.74
N LEU A 62 -19.93 0.63 18.06
CA LEU A 62 -21.11 1.01 18.84
C LEU A 62 -21.43 2.51 18.68
N ILE A 63 -20.41 3.38 18.77
CA ILE A 63 -20.58 4.82 18.59
C ILE A 63 -21.12 5.15 17.19
N GLU A 64 -20.54 4.60 16.14
CA GLU A 64 -20.95 4.92 14.77
C GLU A 64 -22.34 4.36 14.42
N VAL A 65 -22.69 3.18 14.95
CA VAL A 65 -24.05 2.61 14.82
C VAL A 65 -25.07 3.47 15.58
N PHE A 66 -24.72 3.92 16.79
CA PHE A 66 -25.56 4.82 17.58
C PHE A 66 -25.79 6.16 16.87
N CYS A 67 -24.77 6.66 16.18
CA CYS A 67 -24.84 7.90 15.41
C CYS A 67 -25.48 7.75 14.02
N GLU A 68 -25.93 6.55 13.65
CA GLU A 68 -26.47 6.24 12.32
C GLU A 68 -25.53 6.68 11.18
N THR A 69 -24.21 6.68 11.43
CA THR A 69 -23.23 7.03 10.41
C THR A 69 -23.28 5.98 9.30
N PRO A 70 -23.35 6.34 8.01
CA PRO A 70 -23.31 5.36 6.93
C PRO A 70 -21.89 4.80 6.77
N VAL A 71 -21.77 3.48 6.56
CA VAL A 71 -20.48 2.84 6.27
C VAL A 71 -20.00 3.30 4.89
N ARG A 72 -18.86 4.00 4.83
CA ARG A 72 -18.23 4.30 3.55
C ARG A 72 -17.60 3.02 2.99
N ASN A 73 -17.99 2.64 1.78
CA ASN A 73 -17.46 1.46 1.09
C ASN A 73 -16.96 1.83 -0.31
N LYS A 74 -15.65 1.82 -0.48
CA LYS A 74 -14.93 2.08 -1.75
C LYS A 74 -14.32 0.83 -2.37
N THR A 75 -14.60 -0.36 -1.83
CA THR A 75 -13.99 -1.61 -2.29
C THR A 75 -14.20 -1.84 -3.79
N ALA A 76 -15.42 -1.64 -4.30
CA ALA A 76 -15.71 -1.79 -5.72
C ALA A 76 -15.00 -0.75 -6.62
N GLU A 77 -14.74 0.46 -6.10
CA GLU A 77 -13.95 1.47 -6.82
C GLU A 77 -12.49 1.03 -6.91
N LEU A 78 -11.93 0.54 -5.80
CA LEU A 78 -10.56 0.02 -5.75
C LEU A 78 -10.38 -1.21 -6.64
N ASP A 79 -11.34 -2.14 -6.66
CA ASP A 79 -11.30 -3.32 -7.52
C ASP A 79 -11.34 -2.95 -9.00
N ARG A 80 -12.20 -1.99 -9.39
CA ARG A 80 -12.25 -1.51 -10.78
C ARG A 80 -10.93 -0.87 -11.19
N LEU A 81 -10.35 -0.02 -10.34
CA LEU A 81 -9.05 0.61 -10.63
C LEU A 81 -7.94 -0.44 -10.76
N ASN A 82 -7.86 -1.37 -9.81
CA ASN A 82 -6.87 -2.46 -9.82
C ASN A 82 -7.00 -3.32 -11.09
N LEU A 83 -8.21 -3.73 -11.45
CA LEU A 83 -8.44 -4.54 -12.64
C LEU A 83 -8.13 -3.79 -13.94
N CYS A 84 -8.47 -2.50 -14.03
CA CYS A 84 -8.16 -1.69 -15.22
C CYS A 84 -6.65 -1.54 -15.41
N PHE A 85 -5.91 -1.09 -14.39
CA PHE A 85 -4.45 -0.93 -14.49
C PHE A 85 -3.73 -2.28 -14.65
N GLY A 86 -4.21 -3.30 -13.96
CA GLY A 86 -3.71 -4.67 -14.10
C GLY A 86 -3.88 -5.20 -15.53
N SER A 87 -5.05 -5.00 -16.15
CA SER A 87 -5.31 -5.44 -17.53
C SER A 87 -4.40 -4.73 -18.53
N VAL A 88 -4.24 -3.41 -18.39
CA VAL A 88 -3.31 -2.63 -19.24
C VAL A 88 -1.88 -3.16 -19.10
N THR A 89 -1.44 -3.43 -17.87
CA THR A 89 -0.11 -3.97 -17.59
C THR A 89 0.08 -5.33 -18.23
N VAL A 90 -0.88 -6.24 -18.08
CA VAL A 90 -0.82 -7.59 -18.69
C VAL A 90 -0.73 -7.50 -20.22
N VAL A 91 -1.49 -6.61 -20.86
CA VAL A 91 -1.43 -6.41 -22.32
C VAL A 91 -0.06 -5.91 -22.75
N ILE A 92 0.50 -4.90 -22.07
CA ILE A 92 1.81 -4.34 -22.39
C ILE A 92 2.91 -5.39 -22.22
N VAL A 93 2.91 -6.10 -21.09
CA VAL A 93 3.90 -7.13 -20.78
C VAL A 93 3.80 -8.29 -21.77
N SER A 94 2.59 -8.74 -22.09
CA SER A 94 2.37 -9.82 -23.05
C SER A 94 2.84 -9.42 -24.45
N THR A 95 2.53 -8.19 -24.88
CA THR A 95 2.98 -7.67 -26.18
C THR A 95 4.51 -7.64 -26.25
N ARG A 96 5.17 -7.15 -25.19
CA ARG A 96 6.64 -7.11 -25.11
C ARG A 96 7.26 -8.51 -25.08
N ALA A 97 6.68 -9.43 -24.31
CA ALA A 97 7.13 -10.81 -24.23
C ALA A 97 7.01 -11.52 -25.58
N LEU A 98 5.87 -11.40 -26.25
CA LEU A 98 5.64 -11.96 -27.60
C LEU A 98 6.62 -11.34 -28.61
N PHE A 99 6.80 -10.02 -28.61
CA PHE A 99 7.76 -9.34 -29.48
C PHE A 99 9.18 -9.91 -29.31
N ASN A 100 9.64 -10.08 -28.08
CA ASN A 100 10.97 -10.61 -27.79
C ASN A 100 11.10 -12.09 -28.13
N LEU A 101 10.05 -12.89 -27.94
CA LEU A 101 10.06 -14.32 -28.31
C LEU A 101 10.07 -14.52 -29.84
N PHE A 102 9.32 -13.71 -30.59
CA PHE A 102 9.22 -13.86 -32.05
C PHE A 102 10.36 -13.18 -32.81
N ILE A 103 10.80 -11.99 -32.37
CA ILE A 103 11.79 -11.16 -33.09
C ILE A 103 13.15 -11.18 -32.39
N GLY A 104 13.16 -11.20 -31.06
CA GLY A 104 14.37 -11.16 -30.22
C GLY A 104 15.11 -12.49 -30.05
N ALA A 105 14.46 -13.64 -30.31
CA ALA A 105 15.07 -14.97 -30.16
C ALA A 105 16.36 -15.18 -30.98
N LYS A 106 16.60 -14.36 -32.02
CA LYS A 106 17.85 -14.38 -32.80
C LYS A 106 19.06 -13.74 -32.08
N HIS A 107 18.85 -12.93 -31.03
CA HIS A 107 19.91 -12.19 -30.32
C HIS A 107 20.05 -12.55 -28.84
N GLY A 108 19.27 -13.52 -28.34
CA GLY A 108 19.23 -13.91 -26.93
C GLY A 108 18.40 -12.95 -26.06
N LEU A 109 17.85 -13.47 -24.96
CA LEU A 109 17.09 -12.68 -23.98
C LEU A 109 18.02 -11.78 -23.17
N LYS A 110 17.68 -10.50 -23.07
CA LYS A 110 18.41 -9.55 -22.23
C LYS A 110 18.01 -9.69 -20.77
N ILE A 111 18.82 -9.14 -19.86
CA ILE A 111 18.53 -9.16 -18.41
C ILE A 111 17.19 -8.49 -18.10
N ASP A 112 16.82 -7.42 -18.83
CA ASP A 112 15.52 -6.76 -18.65
C ASP A 112 14.34 -7.67 -19.02
N ASP A 113 14.52 -8.57 -20.00
CA ASP A 113 13.49 -9.53 -20.40
C ASP A 113 13.25 -10.60 -19.33
N TRP A 114 14.33 -11.07 -18.69
CA TRP A 114 14.24 -12.01 -17.57
C TRP A 114 13.54 -11.40 -16.35
N LEU A 115 13.88 -10.14 -16.02
CA LEU A 115 13.22 -9.42 -14.93
C LEU A 115 11.72 -9.25 -15.19
N LEU A 116 11.34 -8.99 -16.44
CA LEU A 116 9.94 -8.88 -16.85
C LEU A 116 9.18 -10.21 -16.67
N LEU A 117 9.79 -11.33 -17.08
CA LEU A 117 9.20 -12.66 -16.94
C LEU A 117 9.01 -13.07 -15.47
N ILE A 118 9.87 -12.61 -14.57
CA ILE A 118 9.73 -12.82 -13.11
C ILE A 118 8.67 -11.89 -12.52
N ALA A 119 8.65 -10.62 -12.93
CA ALA A 119 7.72 -9.62 -12.39
C ALA A 119 6.26 -9.89 -12.79
N ALA A 120 6.02 -10.40 -14.00
CA ALA A 120 4.67 -10.65 -14.51
C ALA A 120 3.79 -11.58 -13.63
N PRO A 121 4.23 -12.80 -13.25
CA PRO A 121 3.44 -13.67 -12.39
C PRO A 121 3.26 -13.09 -10.97
N LEU A 122 4.27 -12.39 -10.44
CA LEU A 122 4.17 -11.71 -9.15
C LEU A 122 3.14 -10.57 -9.18
N GLY A 123 3.09 -9.81 -10.27
CA GLY A 123 2.09 -8.77 -10.50
C GLY A 123 0.68 -9.35 -10.56
N LEU A 124 0.49 -10.44 -11.31
CA LEU A 124 -0.80 -11.13 -11.38
C LEU A 124 -1.24 -11.66 -10.01
N ALA A 125 -0.32 -12.30 -9.26
CA ALA A 125 -0.60 -12.75 -7.91
C ALA A 125 -1.01 -11.58 -7.00
N THR A 126 -0.35 -10.43 -7.12
CA THR A 126 -0.67 -9.23 -6.33
C THR A 126 -2.07 -8.70 -6.66
N ILE A 127 -2.45 -8.65 -7.95
CA ILE A 127 -3.80 -8.23 -8.37
C ILE A 127 -4.86 -9.14 -7.76
N ILE A 128 -4.65 -10.47 -7.82
CA ILE A 128 -5.59 -11.47 -7.28
C ILE A 128 -5.69 -11.34 -5.76
N LEU A 129 -4.56 -11.26 -5.05
CA LEU A 129 -4.54 -11.14 -3.59
C LEU A 129 -5.16 -9.82 -3.12
N LEU A 130 -4.98 -8.73 -3.87
CA LEU A 130 -5.58 -7.43 -3.56
C LEU A 130 -7.10 -7.49 -3.68
N THR A 131 -7.64 -8.00 -4.80
CA THR A 131 -9.08 -8.05 -5.05
C THR A 131 -9.80 -9.14 -4.26
N CYS A 132 -9.31 -10.38 -4.32
CA CYS A 132 -9.97 -11.53 -3.69
C CYS A 132 -9.60 -11.71 -2.21
N GLY A 133 -8.47 -11.15 -1.78
CA GLY A 133 -7.99 -11.23 -0.41
C GLY A 133 -8.26 -9.94 0.36
N LEU A 134 -7.44 -8.93 0.15
CA LEU A 134 -7.43 -7.73 0.99
C LEU A 134 -8.73 -6.91 0.90
N ASN A 135 -9.19 -6.62 -0.31
CA ASN A 135 -10.42 -5.87 -0.57
C ASN A 135 -11.66 -6.63 -0.08
N ALA A 136 -11.72 -7.95 -0.32
CA ALA A 136 -12.78 -8.82 0.18
C ALA A 136 -12.88 -8.82 1.72
N ASN A 137 -11.74 -8.71 2.41
CA ASN A 137 -11.65 -8.73 3.88
C ASN A 137 -11.72 -7.34 4.54
N GLY A 138 -12.20 -6.31 3.83
CA GLY A 138 -12.57 -5.02 4.43
C GLY A 138 -11.74 -3.82 3.98
N PHE A 139 -10.72 -3.99 3.13
CA PHE A 139 -10.01 -2.84 2.59
C PHE A 139 -10.93 -1.97 1.72
N GLY A 140 -10.83 -0.65 1.91
CA GLY A 140 -11.73 0.31 1.29
C GLY A 140 -13.06 0.52 2.02
N LYS A 141 -13.33 -0.21 3.11
CA LYS A 141 -14.47 0.04 4.00
C LYS A 141 -14.01 0.77 5.26
N ASP A 142 -14.91 1.49 5.91
CA ASP A 142 -14.62 2.01 7.23
C ASP A 142 -14.43 0.85 8.22
N ILE A 143 -13.41 0.98 9.09
CA ILE A 143 -12.97 -0.11 9.97
C ILE A 143 -14.09 -0.65 10.88
N TRP A 144 -14.99 0.24 11.31
CA TRP A 144 -16.11 -0.10 12.18
C TRP A 144 -17.25 -0.85 11.46
N GLY A 145 -17.30 -0.77 10.13
CA GLY A 145 -18.26 -1.51 9.29
C GLY A 145 -17.74 -2.87 8.82
N THR A 146 -16.58 -3.29 9.31
CA THR A 146 -15.93 -4.57 8.94
C THR A 146 -16.10 -5.59 10.06
N ASP A 147 -16.32 -6.85 9.70
CA ASP A 147 -16.46 -7.93 10.67
C ASP A 147 -15.11 -8.26 11.33
N LEU A 148 -15.13 -8.43 12.65
CA LEU A 148 -13.93 -8.68 13.45
C LEU A 148 -13.20 -9.95 12.99
N ASP A 149 -13.95 -10.98 12.61
CA ASP A 149 -13.40 -12.25 12.11
C ASP A 149 -12.60 -12.09 10.82
N SER A 150 -12.91 -11.06 10.01
CA SER A 150 -12.20 -10.76 8.76
C SER A 150 -10.90 -9.99 8.97
N LEU A 151 -10.68 -9.39 10.15
CA LEU A 151 -9.53 -8.52 10.39
C LEU A 151 -8.19 -9.29 10.45
N VAL A 152 -8.20 -10.55 10.90
CA VAL A 152 -7.00 -11.40 10.86
C VAL A 152 -6.63 -11.71 9.42
N SER A 153 -7.60 -12.11 8.60
CA SER A 153 -7.41 -12.34 7.17
C SER A 153 -6.91 -11.07 6.47
N TYR A 154 -7.52 -9.92 6.76
CA TYR A 154 -7.04 -8.61 6.31
C TYR A 154 -5.56 -8.41 6.64
N GLY A 155 -5.15 -8.66 7.89
CA GLY A 155 -3.75 -8.53 8.32
C GLY A 155 -2.78 -9.43 7.56
N ILE A 156 -3.17 -10.67 7.27
CA ILE A 156 -2.37 -11.62 6.48
C ILE A 156 -2.21 -11.11 5.04
N TYR A 157 -3.32 -10.79 4.37
CA TYR A 157 -3.27 -10.31 2.98
C TYR A 157 -2.51 -9.00 2.85
N PHE A 158 -2.71 -8.06 3.79
CA PHE A 158 -1.99 -6.79 3.81
C PHE A 158 -0.48 -7.01 3.93
N TYR A 159 -0.05 -7.87 4.85
CA TYR A 159 1.36 -8.23 5.05
C TYR A 159 2.00 -8.83 3.79
N VAL A 160 1.31 -9.79 3.14
CA VAL A 160 1.81 -10.43 1.92
C VAL A 160 1.89 -9.43 0.76
N ILE A 161 0.86 -8.60 0.58
CA ILE A 161 0.81 -7.58 -0.47
C ILE A 161 1.89 -6.51 -0.25
N GLU A 162 2.16 -6.10 0.98
CA GLU A 162 3.23 -5.15 1.30
C GLU A 162 4.60 -5.68 0.83
N ILE A 163 4.89 -6.97 1.07
CA ILE A 163 6.12 -7.62 0.60
C ILE A 163 6.17 -7.70 -0.93
N LEU A 164 5.09 -8.18 -1.56
CA LEU A 164 5.03 -8.31 -3.02
C LEU A 164 5.17 -6.96 -3.72
N TYR A 165 4.56 -5.92 -3.17
CA TYR A 165 4.67 -4.55 -3.66
C TYR A 165 6.12 -4.06 -3.63
N LEU A 166 6.83 -4.23 -2.52
CA LEU A 166 8.24 -3.84 -2.42
C LEU A 166 9.11 -4.57 -3.44
N VAL A 167 8.92 -5.89 -3.59
CA VAL A 167 9.64 -6.70 -4.58
C VAL A 167 9.37 -6.21 -6.01
N LEU A 168 8.10 -5.99 -6.36
CA LEU A 168 7.70 -5.51 -7.68
C LEU A 168 8.28 -4.12 -7.98
N MET A 169 8.20 -3.19 -7.03
CA MET A 169 8.77 -1.85 -7.18
C MET A 169 10.29 -1.90 -7.37
N THR A 170 11.01 -2.74 -6.62
CA THR A 170 12.45 -2.93 -6.82
C THR A 170 12.76 -3.53 -8.18
N LEU A 171 12.05 -4.58 -8.59
CA LEU A 171 12.24 -5.22 -9.90
C LEU A 171 12.00 -4.23 -11.06
N ALA A 172 10.93 -3.42 -10.97
CA ALA A 172 10.61 -2.41 -11.97
C ALA A 172 11.73 -1.37 -12.12
N LYS A 173 12.23 -0.82 -11.00
CA LYS A 173 13.32 0.16 -10.98
C LYS A 173 14.64 -0.42 -11.50
N VAL A 174 14.95 -1.66 -11.13
CA VAL A 174 16.15 -2.37 -11.62
C VAL A 174 16.04 -2.66 -13.12
N ALA A 175 14.89 -3.13 -13.60
CA ALA A 175 14.65 -3.35 -15.03
C ALA A 175 14.78 -2.07 -15.85
N LEU A 176 14.23 -0.95 -15.36
CA LEU A 176 14.37 0.37 -15.99
C LEU A 176 15.82 0.83 -16.04
N ALA A 177 16.57 0.67 -14.95
CA ALA A 177 17.98 1.04 -14.92
C ALA A 177 18.83 0.18 -15.86
N PHE A 178 18.58 -1.13 -15.97
CA PHE A 178 19.24 -1.99 -16.96
C PHE A 178 18.90 -1.58 -18.39
N PHE A 179 17.64 -1.20 -18.66
CA PHE A 179 17.24 -0.65 -19.95
C PHE A 179 18.07 0.61 -20.30
N TYR A 180 18.29 1.51 -19.33
CA TYR A 180 19.16 2.68 -19.53
C TYR A 180 20.63 2.33 -19.76
N VAL A 181 21.16 1.27 -19.15
CA VAL A 181 22.53 0.80 -19.39
C VAL A 181 22.71 0.36 -20.84
N GLY A 182 21.69 -0.27 -21.43
CA GLY A 182 21.66 -0.64 -22.84
C GLY A 182 21.50 0.54 -23.78
N LEU A 183 20.77 1.58 -23.36
CA LEU A 183 20.48 2.77 -24.17
C LEU A 183 21.65 3.74 -24.25
N PHE A 184 22.37 3.97 -23.15
CA PHE A 184 23.42 4.99 -23.06
C PHE A 184 24.83 4.38 -23.06
N PRO A 185 25.63 4.55 -24.12
CA PRO A 185 26.97 3.93 -24.22
C PRO A 185 28.05 4.64 -23.39
N ALA A 186 27.80 5.85 -22.90
CA ALA A 186 28.79 6.66 -22.18
C ALA A 186 29.27 5.98 -20.87
N LYS A 187 30.60 5.80 -20.74
CA LYS A 187 31.22 5.05 -19.62
C LYS A 187 30.82 5.60 -18.24
N ASN A 188 30.82 6.92 -18.07
CA ASN A 188 30.49 7.56 -16.79
C ASN A 188 29.02 7.33 -16.40
N ILE A 189 28.11 7.39 -17.36
CA ILE A 189 26.67 7.17 -17.15
C ILE A 189 26.39 5.70 -16.84
N ARG A 190 27.09 4.77 -17.52
CA ARG A 190 26.97 3.34 -17.20
C ARG A 190 27.43 3.03 -15.78
N ARG A 191 28.54 3.62 -15.30
CA ARG A 191 28.97 3.47 -13.90
C ARG A 191 27.93 4.00 -12.92
N LEU A 192 27.36 5.17 -13.20
CA LEU A 192 26.28 5.75 -12.39
C LEU A 192 25.05 4.82 -12.36
N LEU A 193 24.63 4.30 -13.51
CA LEU A 193 23.49 3.38 -13.60
C LEU A 193 23.73 2.08 -12.83
N PHE A 194 24.93 1.51 -12.87
CA PHE A 194 25.26 0.35 -12.05
C PHE A 194 25.23 0.66 -10.55
N ALA A 195 25.69 1.85 -10.13
CA ALA A 195 25.56 2.29 -8.75
C ALA A 195 24.08 2.44 -8.33
N VAL A 196 23.24 2.97 -9.22
CA VAL A 196 21.79 3.09 -9.02
C VAL A 196 21.13 1.71 -8.92
N ILE A 197 21.50 0.76 -9.77
CA ILE A 197 21.00 -0.63 -9.69
C ILE A 197 21.36 -1.24 -8.33
N LEU A 198 22.63 -1.13 -7.93
CA LEU A 198 23.11 -1.67 -6.65
C LEU A 198 22.35 -1.06 -5.47
N PHE A 199 22.14 0.25 -5.48
CA PHE A 199 21.35 0.94 -4.47
C PHE A 199 19.93 0.38 -4.38
N HIS A 200 19.22 0.23 -5.50
CA HIS A 200 17.85 -0.29 -5.50
C HIS A 200 17.75 -1.73 -5.02
N VAL A 201 18.71 -2.59 -5.39
CA VAL A 201 18.74 -3.98 -4.94
C VAL A 201 18.97 -4.05 -3.43
N ILE A 202 19.96 -3.32 -2.90
CA ILE A 202 20.26 -3.30 -1.46
C ILE A 202 19.08 -2.71 -0.68
N ALA A 203 18.54 -1.57 -1.12
CA ALA A 203 17.41 -0.93 -0.47
C ALA A 203 16.16 -1.82 -0.51
N GLY A 204 15.86 -2.44 -1.65
CA GLY A 204 14.74 -3.37 -1.80
C GLY A 204 14.82 -4.55 -0.85
N ILE A 205 15.98 -5.22 -0.78
CA ILE A 205 16.20 -6.31 0.17
C ILE A 205 16.05 -5.83 1.62
N ALA A 206 16.64 -4.68 1.97
CA ALA A 206 16.53 -4.13 3.31
C ALA A 206 15.08 -3.82 3.71
N PHE A 207 14.28 -3.22 2.81
CA PHE A 207 12.88 -2.94 3.07
C PHE A 207 12.03 -4.20 3.16
N VAL A 208 12.26 -5.20 2.31
CA VAL A 208 11.57 -6.49 2.39
C VAL A 208 11.88 -7.17 3.73
N LEU A 209 13.15 -7.26 4.13
CA LEU A 209 13.53 -7.81 5.44
C LEU A 209 12.89 -7.01 6.59
N LYS A 210 12.89 -5.68 6.49
CA LYS A 210 12.22 -4.82 7.47
C LYS A 210 10.74 -5.15 7.59
N VAL A 211 10.02 -5.35 6.49
CA VAL A 211 8.59 -5.71 6.53
C VAL A 211 8.41 -7.10 7.11
N ILE A 212 9.23 -8.06 6.70
CA ILE A 212 9.18 -9.44 7.23
C ILE A 212 9.30 -9.43 8.76
N PHE A 213 10.24 -8.64 9.29
CA PHE A 213 10.53 -8.52 10.73
C PHE A 213 9.94 -7.26 11.37
N GLN A 214 8.89 -6.66 10.79
CA GLN A 214 8.36 -5.39 11.31
C GLN A 214 7.64 -5.53 12.66
N CYS A 215 7.28 -6.76 13.04
CA CYS A 215 6.74 -7.10 14.34
C CYS A 215 7.53 -8.24 14.98
N THR A 216 7.57 -8.23 16.31
CA THR A 216 8.20 -9.28 17.12
C THR A 216 7.16 -9.87 18.07
N PRO A 217 6.78 -11.16 17.90
CA PRO A 217 7.14 -12.06 16.80
C PRO A 217 6.49 -11.65 15.46
N ALA A 218 7.02 -12.15 14.33
CA ALA A 218 6.51 -11.79 13.00
C ALA A 218 5.01 -12.07 12.82
N SER A 219 4.51 -13.14 13.45
CA SER A 219 3.09 -13.52 13.45
C SER A 219 2.18 -12.51 14.12
N TYR A 220 2.72 -11.62 14.95
CA TYR A 220 1.98 -10.53 15.56
C TYR A 220 1.44 -9.52 14.53
N ASN A 221 1.99 -9.49 13.30
CA ASN A 221 1.48 -8.64 12.21
C ASN A 221 -0.03 -8.82 11.96
N TRP A 222 -0.50 -10.07 11.93
CA TRP A 222 -1.91 -10.39 11.70
C TRP A 222 -2.64 -10.78 12.99
N ASN A 223 -1.96 -11.45 13.92
CA ASN A 223 -2.59 -11.91 15.16
C ASN A 223 -3.00 -10.76 16.09
N LYS A 224 -2.40 -9.57 15.96
CA LYS A 224 -2.84 -8.37 16.71
C LYS A 224 -4.31 -8.01 16.47
N TYR A 225 -4.88 -8.42 15.33
CA TYR A 225 -6.28 -8.17 14.99
C TYR A 225 -7.25 -9.23 15.55
N SER A 226 -6.75 -10.36 16.04
CA SER A 226 -7.60 -11.45 16.55
C SER A 226 -8.30 -11.12 17.87
N GLY A 227 -7.81 -10.11 18.60
CA GLY A 227 -8.26 -9.79 19.96
C GLY A 227 -7.95 -10.87 21.00
N ASN A 228 -7.26 -11.95 20.63
CA ASN A 228 -6.85 -12.97 21.58
C ASN A 228 -5.67 -12.44 22.42
N PRO A 229 -5.85 -12.28 23.75
CA PRO A 229 -4.83 -11.72 24.61
C PRO A 229 -3.57 -12.59 24.68
N GLN A 230 -3.60 -13.85 24.25
CA GLN A 230 -2.41 -14.70 24.22
C GLN A 230 -1.37 -14.27 23.17
N PHE A 231 -1.78 -13.51 22.17
CA PHE A 231 -0.85 -12.95 21.21
C PHE A 231 -0.28 -11.64 21.74
N HIS A 232 0.95 -11.71 22.27
CA HIS A 232 1.71 -10.54 22.68
C HIS A 232 2.82 -10.25 21.68
N GLY A 233 3.07 -8.97 21.46
CA GLY A 233 4.15 -8.51 20.61
C GLY A 233 4.14 -7.01 20.46
N HIS A 234 5.12 -6.50 19.73
CA HIS A 234 5.19 -5.11 19.34
C HIS A 234 5.58 -5.02 17.87
N CYS A 235 5.17 -3.94 17.22
CA CYS A 235 5.55 -3.62 15.86
C CYS A 235 6.28 -2.30 15.84
N VAL A 236 7.16 -2.11 14.87
CA VAL A 236 7.66 -0.78 14.54
C VAL A 236 6.49 0.13 14.14
N ASN A 237 6.69 1.44 14.18
CA ASN A 237 5.68 2.37 13.70
C ASN A 237 5.50 2.20 12.18
N ILE A 238 4.48 1.41 11.79
CA ILE A 238 4.20 1.05 10.39
C ILE A 238 3.91 2.29 9.56
N ASN A 239 3.19 3.27 10.11
CA ASN A 239 2.87 4.52 9.42
C ASN A 239 4.14 5.31 9.13
N LEU A 240 4.96 5.58 10.14
CA LEU A 240 6.23 6.29 9.95
C LEU A 240 7.16 5.56 8.98
N SER A 241 7.25 4.23 9.11
CA SER A 241 8.03 3.42 8.19
C SER A 241 7.53 3.52 6.75
N SER A 242 6.20 3.56 6.55
CA SER A 242 5.60 3.69 5.21
C SER A 242 5.90 5.06 4.60
N TRP A 243 5.85 6.13 5.40
CA TRP A 243 6.25 7.48 4.97
C TRP A 243 7.72 7.56 4.55
N ILE A 244 8.62 6.95 5.34
CA ILE A 244 10.05 6.90 5.01
C ILE A 244 10.28 6.13 3.71
N ASN A 245 9.66 4.95 3.57
CA ASN A 245 9.75 4.16 2.34
C ASN A 245 9.23 4.93 1.12
N GLY A 246 8.09 5.62 1.27
CA GLY A 246 7.52 6.47 0.22
C GLY A 246 8.44 7.62 -0.18
N ALA A 247 9.01 8.34 0.79
CA ALA A 247 9.93 9.44 0.53
C ALA A 247 11.21 8.99 -0.20
N ILE A 248 11.81 7.86 0.23
CA ILE A 248 12.98 7.27 -0.43
C ILE A 248 12.62 6.79 -1.84
N GLY A 249 11.43 6.19 -1.98
CA GLY A 249 10.88 5.78 -3.28
C GLY A 249 10.82 6.95 -4.26
N VAL A 250 10.14 8.03 -3.89
CA VAL A 250 10.00 9.23 -4.72
C VAL A 250 11.36 9.86 -5.06
N ALA A 251 12.26 9.97 -4.07
CA ALA A 251 13.60 10.50 -4.30
C ALA A 251 14.39 9.66 -5.32
N SER A 252 14.28 8.33 -5.24
CA SER A 252 14.93 7.43 -6.19
C SER A 252 14.35 7.54 -7.61
N ASP A 253 13.05 7.82 -7.74
CA ASP A 253 12.39 8.02 -9.04
C ASP A 253 12.92 9.27 -9.75
N PHE A 254 13.13 10.37 -8.99
CA PHE A 254 13.77 11.57 -9.53
C PHE A 254 15.18 11.31 -10.04
N VAL A 255 15.96 10.47 -9.34
CA VAL A 255 17.31 10.07 -9.81
C VAL A 255 17.22 9.30 -11.12
N LEU A 256 16.32 8.32 -11.21
CA LEU A 256 16.11 7.52 -12.42
C LEU A 256 15.68 8.38 -13.62
N LEU A 257 14.92 9.45 -13.40
CA LEU A 257 14.49 10.37 -14.45
C LEU A 257 15.56 11.39 -14.84
N ALA A 258 16.33 11.88 -13.88
CA ALA A 258 17.37 12.87 -14.13
C ALA A 258 18.46 12.32 -15.09
N ILE A 259 18.78 11.03 -14.99
CA ILE A 259 19.81 10.38 -15.81
C ILE A 259 19.52 10.50 -17.32
N PRO A 260 18.40 9.97 -17.86
CA PRO A 260 18.12 10.07 -19.30
C PRO A 260 17.94 11.52 -19.75
N LEU A 261 17.29 12.36 -18.95
CA LEU A 261 17.08 13.78 -19.29
C LEU A 261 18.41 14.55 -19.42
N SER A 262 19.41 14.21 -18.61
CA SER A 262 20.77 14.78 -18.74
C SER A 262 21.41 14.42 -20.08
N GLN A 263 21.15 13.21 -20.60
CA GLN A 263 21.72 12.72 -21.86
C GLN A 263 20.99 13.26 -23.08
N VAL A 264 19.67 13.42 -22.99
CA VAL A 264 18.83 13.98 -24.07
C VAL A 264 19.26 15.41 -24.43
N LYS A 265 19.77 16.19 -23.47
CA LYS A 265 20.26 17.56 -23.74
C LYS A 265 21.42 17.58 -24.73
N GLY A 266 22.32 16.59 -24.68
CA GLY A 266 23.52 16.49 -25.52
C GLY A 266 23.35 15.72 -26.84
N LEU A 267 22.17 15.14 -27.10
CA LEU A 267 21.91 14.42 -28.36
C LEU A 267 21.55 15.40 -29.50
N ASN A 268 22.23 15.27 -30.64
CA ASN A 268 21.94 15.99 -31.90
C ASN A 268 20.66 15.46 -32.58
N LEU A 269 19.55 15.40 -31.84
CA LEU A 269 18.24 15.02 -32.37
C LEU A 269 17.44 16.28 -32.76
N HIS A 270 16.64 16.16 -33.82
CA HIS A 270 15.64 17.18 -34.17
C HIS A 270 14.69 17.39 -32.98
N TRP A 271 14.29 18.64 -32.73
CA TRP A 271 13.56 19.04 -31.51
C TRP A 271 12.30 18.21 -31.23
N ARG A 272 11.59 17.75 -32.28
CA ARG A 272 10.42 16.87 -32.15
C ARG A 272 10.76 15.52 -31.49
N LYS A 273 11.83 14.85 -31.95
CA LYS A 273 12.30 13.57 -31.37
C LYS A 273 12.80 13.73 -29.93
N LYS A 274 13.30 14.93 -29.59
CA LYS A 274 13.72 15.28 -28.24
C LYS A 274 12.53 15.38 -27.29
N ILE A 275 11.42 15.97 -27.75
CA ILE A 275 10.15 16.03 -27.01
C ILE A 275 9.56 14.63 -26.87
N GLU A 276 9.52 13.82 -27.93
CA GLU A 276 9.03 12.43 -27.88
C GLU A 276 9.81 11.60 -26.86
N ALA A 277 11.15 11.65 -26.88
CA ALA A 277 11.98 10.93 -25.91
C ALA A 277 11.73 11.45 -24.47
N THR A 278 11.61 12.76 -24.29
CA THR A 278 11.34 13.37 -22.98
C THR A 278 9.98 12.94 -22.43
N LEU A 279 8.94 12.93 -23.27
CA LEU A 279 7.61 12.45 -22.91
C LEU A 279 7.63 10.96 -22.54
N MET A 280 8.34 10.13 -23.29
CA MET A 280 8.50 8.70 -23.00
C MET A 280 9.15 8.46 -21.62
N PHE A 281 10.18 9.24 -21.26
CA PHE A 281 10.80 9.15 -19.94
C PHE A 281 9.88 9.66 -18.83
N MET A 282 9.10 10.72 -19.08
CA MET A 282 8.14 11.24 -18.09
C MET A 282 6.97 10.28 -17.86
N THR A 283 6.48 9.58 -18.88
CA THR A 283 5.43 8.57 -18.71
C THR A 283 5.88 7.35 -17.91
N GLY A 284 7.18 7.06 -17.88
CA GLY A 284 7.74 6.00 -17.04
C GLY A 284 7.85 6.35 -15.55
N MET A 285 7.45 7.57 -15.15
CA MET A 285 7.36 8.01 -13.74
C MET A 285 6.03 7.60 -13.08
N MET A 286 4.96 7.47 -13.85
CA MET A 286 3.61 7.13 -13.37
C MET A 286 3.47 5.62 -13.13
#